data_AF-R7EJW4-F1
#
_entry.id   AF-R7EJW4-F1
#
_cell.length_a   1.000
_cell.length_b   1.000
_cell.length_c   1.000
_cell.angle_alpha   90.00
_cell.angle_beta   90.00
_cell.angle_gamma   90.00
#
_symmetry.space_group_name_H-M   'P 1'
#
loop_
_entity.id
_entity.type
_entity.pdbx_description
1 polymer ?
#
loop_
_entity_poly.entity_id
_entity_poly.type
_entity_poly.pdbx_seq_one_letter_code
_entity_poly.pdbx_strand_id
1 'polypeptide(L)'
;MKEKKNKSAGSPTVIGENAPVTVSADGAGARRKNAASRRILRRLTVTAVCTAFAVVLKCFTNLALNLPGLGIKIGLGGIFNFFPAALCGPLWGGAASALTDLIGHFIAPDGAYIPWLTVTAFMGGCIVGVLWRISTRRTSHTLRVAMFSVFLVLLSFGVCTNGALQRDGVTSGVIAKQAALPTRGELDGMPLSPLSRFVVGLSRYSKDSKNLTLCGVPKGAEAIPASVSVNGEMRNVTSVASGALEGVGGTLMIPETVKTIADDALGSSGARPVIIGKSGSAAAAFAKSAGLEFRESDGEAAGDVLSVENAAEHEMLSIDGFSFGQSDTYRKNLASNINIVVFGSILAGSCGMIFIILNLIVTALPIGKGEDGEERAFSFLKIAICVTVSGLFVTTVNTFILRAFIPAWGDRALLVLLIPRIAEEVVVRLIQAYIISLLWGAVGSGRAGSILKKL
;
A
#
# COMPACT_ATOMS: atom_id res chain seq x y z
N MET A 1 -34.41 56.88 52.60
CA MET A 1 -34.53 58.11 53.41
C MET A 1 -33.14 58.44 53.95
N LYS A 2 -32.49 59.51 53.42
CA LYS A 2 -31.23 60.16 53.88
C LYS A 2 -29.96 59.25 53.82
N GLU A 3 -28.77 59.62 53.36
CA GLU A 3 -27.92 60.83 53.41
C GLU A 3 -26.87 60.70 52.28
N LYS A 4 -26.72 61.60 51.29
CA LYS A 4 -25.95 62.87 51.26
C LYS A 4 -24.62 62.90 52.05
N LYS A 5 -23.50 62.95 51.29
CA LYS A 5 -22.52 64.07 51.26
C LYS A 5 -21.66 63.91 49.98
N ASN A 6 -21.84 64.74 48.92
CA ASN A 6 -21.26 66.08 48.68
C ASN A 6 -19.75 66.13 48.98
N LYS A 7 -18.85 66.66 48.14
CA LYS A 7 -18.88 67.66 47.04
C LYS A 7 -17.47 67.59 46.41
N SER A 8 -17.18 67.86 45.14
CA SER A 8 -17.15 69.21 44.54
C SER A 8 -16.48 69.18 43.16
N ALA A 9 -17.19 69.68 42.13
CA ALA A 9 -16.77 70.68 41.12
C ALA A 9 -15.47 70.48 40.31
N GLY A 10 -15.43 70.64 38.98
CA GLY A 10 -16.43 71.08 38.01
C GLY A 10 -15.90 70.92 36.58
N SER A 11 -16.80 70.86 35.61
CA SER A 11 -16.57 71.19 34.20
C SER A 11 -16.75 72.72 34.03
N PRO A 12 -16.22 73.41 32.99
CA PRO A 12 -16.29 73.06 31.56
C PRO A 12 -14.91 73.19 30.85
N THR A 13 -14.69 72.68 29.65
CA THR A 13 -14.85 73.45 28.40
C THR A 13 -14.55 72.51 27.23
N VAL A 14 -15.39 72.57 26.19
CA VAL A 14 -15.24 71.86 24.92
C VAL A 14 -14.27 72.64 24.01
N ILE A 15 -13.48 71.90 23.23
CA ILE A 15 -13.05 72.12 21.82
C ILE A 15 -11.57 71.75 21.67
N GLY A 16 -11.29 70.75 20.84
CA GLY A 16 -9.94 70.32 20.49
C GLY A 16 -9.92 69.03 19.65
N GLU A 17 -10.58 69.09 18.50
CA GLU A 17 -10.15 68.52 17.22
C GLU A 17 -9.53 67.09 17.16
N ASN A 18 -10.23 66.20 16.45
CA ASN A 18 -9.74 64.90 16.00
C ASN A 18 -8.45 65.06 15.15
N ALA A 19 -7.30 64.66 15.69
CA ALA A 19 -6.16 64.25 14.86
C ALA A 19 -6.23 62.73 14.63
N PRO A 20 -6.32 62.23 13.38
CA PRO A 20 -6.19 60.81 13.13
C PRO A 20 -4.74 60.43 13.43
N VAL A 21 -4.54 59.49 14.35
CA VAL A 21 -3.23 58.86 14.55
C VAL A 21 -2.85 58.20 13.22
N THR A 22 -2.00 58.87 12.45
CA THR A 22 -1.41 58.31 11.23
C THR A 22 -0.48 57.18 11.66
N VAL A 23 -0.98 55.94 11.59
CA VAL A 23 -0.14 54.76 11.67
C VAL A 23 0.87 54.86 10.53
N SER A 24 2.12 55.20 10.87
CA SER A 24 3.23 55.27 9.92
C SER A 24 3.25 54.03 9.02
N ALA A 25 3.34 54.25 7.71
CA ALA A 25 3.33 53.22 6.68
C ALA A 25 4.45 52.16 6.89
N ASP A 26 5.55 52.54 7.55
CA ASP A 26 6.66 51.65 7.89
C ASP A 26 6.29 50.60 8.96
N GLY A 27 5.50 50.98 9.96
CA GLY A 27 5.03 50.06 11.01
C GLY A 27 4.01 49.04 10.49
N ALA A 28 3.20 49.42 9.51
CA ALA A 28 2.27 48.53 8.84
C ALA A 28 3.00 47.49 7.98
N GLY A 29 4.06 47.90 7.26
CA GLY A 29 4.91 47.01 6.47
C GLY A 29 5.64 45.95 7.31
N ALA A 30 6.24 46.36 8.43
CA ALA A 30 6.91 45.45 9.37
C ALA A 30 5.94 44.45 10.03
N ARG A 31 4.75 44.91 10.46
CA ARG A 31 3.70 44.02 10.99
C ARG A 31 3.19 43.01 9.96
N ARG A 32 3.05 43.42 8.69
CA ARG A 32 2.62 42.53 7.59
C ARG A 32 3.68 41.46 7.28
N LYS A 33 4.97 41.83 7.23
CA LYS A 33 6.09 40.89 7.07
C LYS A 33 6.18 39.88 8.23
N ASN A 34 5.98 40.35 9.47
CA ASN A 34 5.98 39.48 10.66
C ASN A 34 4.78 38.52 10.67
N ALA A 35 3.59 38.97 10.25
CA ALA A 35 2.42 38.11 10.13
C ALA A 35 2.57 37.06 9.02
N ALA A 36 3.11 37.45 7.85
CA ALA A 36 3.40 36.53 6.75
C ALA A 36 4.43 35.47 7.16
N SER A 37 5.52 35.87 7.82
CA SER A 37 6.55 34.96 8.33
C SER A 37 5.99 33.97 9.34
N ARG A 38 5.15 34.41 10.27
CA ARG A 38 4.46 33.53 11.23
C ARG A 38 3.52 32.53 10.54
N ARG A 39 2.83 32.95 9.49
CA ARG A 39 1.94 32.06 8.71
C ARG A 39 2.76 30.99 7.98
N ILE A 40 3.86 31.37 7.33
CA ILE A 40 4.77 30.44 6.67
C ILE A 40 5.35 29.44 7.67
N LEU A 41 5.84 29.92 8.82
CA LEU A 41 6.38 29.07 9.87
C LEU A 41 5.37 28.03 10.33
N ARG A 42 4.11 28.43 10.56
CA ARG A 42 3.04 27.50 10.96
C ARG A 42 2.74 26.46 9.88
N ARG A 43 2.67 26.86 8.59
CA ARG A 43 2.44 25.94 7.47
C ARG A 43 3.59 24.94 7.33
N LEU A 44 4.83 25.40 7.52
CA LEU A 44 6.02 24.56 7.55
C LEU A 44 5.93 23.53 8.68
N THR A 45 5.63 23.96 9.91
CA THR A 45 5.51 23.06 11.07
C THR A 45 4.42 22.00 10.86
N VAL A 46 3.23 22.40 10.40
CA VAL A 46 2.13 21.45 10.15
C VAL A 46 2.53 20.44 9.06
N THR A 47 3.14 20.92 7.98
CA THR A 47 3.60 20.05 6.89
C THR A 47 4.66 19.07 7.38
N ALA A 48 5.67 19.54 8.13
CA ALA A 48 6.73 18.70 8.68
C ALA A 48 6.20 17.60 9.62
N VAL A 49 5.30 17.96 10.54
CA VAL A 49 4.68 16.99 11.46
C VAL A 49 3.84 15.96 10.70
N CYS A 50 3.03 16.40 9.73
CA CYS A 50 2.23 15.48 8.91
C CYS A 50 3.11 14.55 8.07
N THR A 51 4.18 15.07 7.44
CA THR A 51 5.14 14.26 6.69
C THR A 51 5.83 13.24 7.59
N ALA A 52 6.21 13.61 8.82
CA ALA A 52 6.78 12.67 9.78
C ALA A 52 5.82 11.52 10.11
N PHE A 53 4.55 11.83 10.45
CA PHE A 53 3.53 10.80 10.66
C PHE A 53 3.28 9.94 9.42
N ALA A 54 3.25 10.55 8.23
CA ALA A 54 3.04 9.86 6.97
C ALA A 54 4.18 8.86 6.67
N VAL A 55 5.43 9.25 6.92
CA VAL A 55 6.62 8.38 6.78
C VAL A 55 6.56 7.23 7.79
N VAL A 56 6.30 7.53 9.07
CA VAL A 56 6.19 6.51 10.12
C VAL A 56 5.12 5.48 9.76
N LEU A 57 3.92 5.94 9.38
CA LEU A 57 2.84 5.04 8.96
C LEU A 57 3.22 4.23 7.73
N LYS A 58 3.86 4.83 6.72
CA LYS A 58 4.34 4.12 5.53
C LYS A 58 5.25 2.95 5.93
N CYS A 59 6.20 3.16 6.84
CA CYS A 59 7.10 2.12 7.34
C CYS A 59 6.34 1.01 8.10
N PHE A 60 5.44 1.34 9.02
CA PHE A 60 4.64 0.33 9.75
C PHE A 60 3.68 -0.43 8.84
N THR A 61 3.09 0.22 7.84
CA THR A 61 2.16 -0.43 6.92
C THR A 61 2.82 -1.31 5.87
N ASN A 62 4.08 -1.01 5.53
CA ASN A 62 4.91 -1.92 4.76
C ASN A 62 5.21 -3.22 5.54
N LEU A 63 5.05 -3.21 6.87
CA LEU A 63 5.38 -4.31 7.76
C LEU A 63 4.22 -5.29 8.02
N ALA A 64 2.95 -4.87 8.13
CA ALA A 64 1.90 -5.81 8.58
C ALA A 64 0.42 -5.38 8.43
N LEU A 65 -0.09 -5.12 7.22
CA LEU A 65 -1.54 -5.15 6.95
C LEU A 65 -1.85 -5.92 5.66
N ASN A 66 -1.45 -7.19 5.62
CA ASN A 66 -1.91 -8.13 4.62
C ASN A 66 -3.36 -8.50 4.96
N LEU A 67 -4.35 -7.96 4.25
CA LEU A 67 -5.69 -8.54 4.36
C LEU A 67 -5.63 -10.00 3.89
N PRO A 68 -6.24 -10.94 4.63
CA PRO A 68 -6.26 -12.36 4.26
C PRO A 68 -6.70 -12.55 2.81
N GLY A 69 -5.86 -13.20 2.00
CA GLY A 69 -6.13 -13.52 0.60
C GLY A 69 -5.75 -12.44 -0.42
N LEU A 70 -5.66 -11.16 -0.06
CA LEU A 70 -5.40 -10.10 -1.05
C LEU A 70 -3.92 -9.98 -1.46
N GLY A 71 -2.99 -10.29 -0.55
CA GLY A 71 -1.55 -10.07 -0.79
C GLY A 71 -1.18 -8.59 -0.98
N ILE A 72 -2.10 -7.67 -0.67
CA ILE A 72 -1.95 -6.22 -0.78
C ILE A 72 -1.36 -5.67 0.52
N LYS A 73 -0.33 -4.83 0.40
CA LYS A 73 0.15 -3.97 1.49
C LYS A 73 -0.68 -2.68 1.52
N ILE A 74 -1.57 -2.51 2.50
CA ILE A 74 -2.34 -1.25 2.62
C ILE A 74 -1.45 -0.15 3.18
N GLY A 75 -0.96 0.74 2.31
CA GLY A 75 -0.22 1.93 2.73
C GLY A 75 -1.11 2.98 3.40
N LEU A 76 -0.95 3.23 4.70
CA LEU A 76 -1.74 4.25 5.43
C LEU A 76 -1.07 5.65 5.45
N GLY A 77 0.14 5.80 4.90
CA GLY A 77 0.84 7.09 4.86
C GLY A 77 0.06 8.21 4.15
N GLY A 78 -0.82 7.86 3.20
CA GLY A 78 -1.66 8.81 2.47
C GLY A 78 -2.64 9.61 3.35
N ILE A 79 -2.97 9.12 4.55
CA ILE A 79 -3.87 9.78 5.51
C ILE A 79 -3.30 11.14 5.92
N PHE A 80 -2.02 11.19 6.27
CA PHE A 80 -1.41 12.41 6.79
C PHE A 80 -0.98 13.37 5.69
N ASN A 81 -0.77 12.90 4.46
CA ASN A 81 -0.51 13.76 3.30
C ASN A 81 -1.73 14.62 2.89
N PHE A 82 -2.93 14.21 3.28
CA PHE A 82 -4.15 15.00 3.05
C PHE A 82 -4.13 16.33 3.81
N PHE A 83 -3.66 16.36 5.06
CA PHE A 83 -3.77 17.55 5.92
C PHE A 83 -2.97 18.75 5.39
N PRO A 84 -1.69 18.62 4.97
CA PRO A 84 -0.97 19.72 4.34
C PRO A 84 -1.66 20.24 3.08
N ALA A 85 -2.24 19.35 2.26
CA ALA A 85 -2.97 19.73 1.06
C ALA A 85 -4.24 20.54 1.41
N ALA A 86 -5.02 20.05 2.38
CA ALA A 86 -6.28 20.65 2.80
C ALA A 86 -6.10 21.96 3.57
N LEU A 87 -5.07 22.06 4.42
CA LEU A 87 -4.84 23.17 5.35
C LEU A 87 -3.91 24.25 4.79
N CYS A 88 -2.83 23.84 4.11
CA CYS A 88 -1.80 24.77 3.65
C CYS A 88 -1.91 25.05 2.13
N GLY A 89 -2.62 24.20 1.39
CA GLY A 89 -2.92 24.34 -0.03
C GLY A 89 -2.16 23.37 -0.94
N PRO A 90 -2.39 23.43 -2.26
CA PRO A 90 -1.90 22.43 -3.22
C PRO A 90 -0.40 22.19 -3.19
N LEU A 91 0.41 23.25 -3.20
CA LEU A 91 1.87 23.13 -3.25
C LEU A 91 2.45 22.48 -1.98
N TRP A 92 1.85 22.78 -0.82
CA TRP A 92 2.24 22.16 0.45
C TRP A 92 1.83 20.69 0.52
N GLY A 93 0.67 20.35 -0.03
CA GLY A 93 0.23 18.97 -0.21
C GLY A 93 1.16 18.18 -1.13
N GLY A 94 1.54 18.77 -2.27
CA GLY A 94 2.50 18.16 -3.19
C GLY A 94 3.87 17.95 -2.55
N ALA A 95 4.40 18.98 -1.88
CA ALA A 95 5.68 18.88 -1.18
C ALA A 95 5.67 17.80 -0.09
N ALA A 96 4.60 17.72 0.71
CA ALA A 96 4.44 16.69 1.73
C ALA A 96 4.48 15.28 1.12
N SER A 97 3.68 15.05 0.06
CA SER A 97 3.62 13.75 -0.63
C SER A 97 4.95 13.35 -1.26
N ALA A 98 5.66 14.29 -1.89
CA ALA A 98 6.98 14.05 -2.48
C ALA A 98 8.03 13.71 -1.41
N LEU A 99 8.05 14.45 -0.31
CA LEU A 99 8.96 14.19 0.80
C LEU A 99 8.68 12.85 1.46
N THR A 100 7.42 12.49 1.69
CA THR A 100 7.05 11.17 2.21
C THR A 100 7.47 10.04 1.28
N ASP A 101 7.38 10.25 -0.04
CA ASP A 101 7.84 9.27 -1.01
C ASP A 101 9.36 9.09 -0.96
N LEU A 102 10.10 10.20 -1.06
CA LEU A 102 11.56 10.24 -1.04
C LEU A 102 12.15 9.69 0.26
N ILE A 103 11.70 10.19 1.42
CA ILE A 103 12.19 9.75 2.74
C ILE A 103 11.80 8.29 2.97
N GLY A 104 10.58 7.90 2.60
CA GLY A 104 10.13 6.52 2.73
C GLY A 104 11.02 5.55 1.96
N HIS A 105 11.46 5.92 0.75
CA HIS A 105 12.37 5.10 -0.05
C HIS A 105 13.74 4.94 0.62
N PHE A 106 14.30 6.00 1.22
CA PHE A 106 15.60 5.91 1.90
C PHE A 106 15.55 5.08 3.19
N ILE A 107 14.41 5.05 3.88
CA ILE A 107 14.26 4.28 5.12
C ILE A 107 14.00 2.80 4.82
N ALA A 108 13.14 2.51 3.85
CA ALA A 108 12.76 1.15 3.47
C ALA A 108 12.78 1.03 1.94
N PRO A 109 13.94 0.70 1.33
CA PRO A 109 14.06 0.63 -0.12
C PRO A 109 13.34 -0.59 -0.69
N ASP A 110 12.21 -0.36 -1.35
CA ASP A 110 11.45 -1.38 -2.10
C ASP A 110 11.94 -1.49 -3.57
N GLY A 111 13.25 -1.65 -3.77
CA GLY A 111 13.90 -1.75 -5.09
C GLY A 111 14.66 -0.49 -5.51
N ALA A 112 14.91 -0.33 -6.81
CA ALA A 112 15.66 0.81 -7.34
C ALA A 112 14.83 2.11 -7.24
N TYR A 113 15.48 3.22 -6.89
CA TYR A 113 14.82 4.52 -6.85
C TYR A 113 14.43 4.99 -8.26
N ILE A 114 13.14 5.26 -8.48
CA ILE A 114 12.61 5.82 -9.73
C ILE A 114 12.12 7.25 -9.45
N PRO A 115 12.89 8.30 -9.80
CA PRO A 115 12.55 9.70 -9.48
C PRO A 115 11.17 10.15 -9.97
N TRP A 116 10.70 9.57 -11.08
CA TRP A 116 9.39 9.87 -11.65
C TRP A 116 8.22 9.53 -10.70
N LEU A 117 8.38 8.55 -9.80
CA LEU A 117 7.34 8.22 -8.81
C LEU A 117 7.20 9.30 -7.74
N THR A 118 8.29 9.99 -7.40
CA THR A 118 8.26 11.12 -6.48
C THR A 118 7.60 12.34 -7.12
N VAL A 119 7.81 12.54 -8.44
CA VAL A 119 7.13 13.60 -9.21
C VAL A 119 5.62 13.36 -9.27
N THR A 120 5.18 12.13 -9.52
CA THR A 120 3.74 11.81 -9.52
C THR A 120 3.14 11.92 -8.12
N ALA A 121 3.89 11.56 -7.06
CA ALA A 121 3.47 11.79 -5.68
C ALA A 121 3.25 13.28 -5.39
N PHE A 122 4.15 14.16 -5.86
CA PHE A 122 3.98 15.61 -5.79
C PHE A 122 2.69 16.05 -6.50
N MET A 123 2.49 15.62 -7.74
CA MET A 123 1.30 15.94 -8.52
C MET A 123 0.02 15.48 -7.83
N GLY A 124 0.00 14.27 -7.27
CA GLY A 124 -1.13 13.75 -6.50
C GLY A 124 -1.47 14.64 -5.31
N GLY A 125 -0.47 15.01 -4.49
CA GLY A 125 -0.68 15.94 -3.37
C GLY A 125 -1.24 17.30 -3.81
N CYS A 126 -0.78 17.82 -4.95
CA CYS A 126 -1.34 19.04 -5.55
C CYS A 126 -2.80 18.86 -6.00
N ILE A 127 -3.13 17.75 -6.67
CA ILE A 127 -4.49 17.44 -7.13
C ILE A 127 -5.45 17.38 -5.93
N VAL A 128 -5.08 16.69 -4.85
CA VAL A 128 -5.89 16.65 -3.62
C VAL A 128 -6.18 18.06 -3.11
N GLY A 129 -5.15 18.92 -3.03
CA GLY A 129 -5.32 20.30 -2.54
C GLY A 129 -6.18 21.17 -3.47
N VAL A 130 -6.07 20.99 -4.79
CA VAL A 130 -6.90 21.69 -5.78
C VAL A 130 -8.35 21.24 -5.67
N LEU A 131 -8.61 19.94 -5.69
CA LEU A 131 -9.95 19.36 -5.56
C LEU A 131 -10.61 19.77 -4.25
N TRP A 132 -9.85 19.76 -3.15
CA TRP A 132 -10.34 20.18 -1.84
C TRP A 132 -10.81 21.64 -1.83
N ARG A 133 -10.03 22.53 -2.46
CA ARG A 133 -10.33 23.97 -2.56
C ARG A 133 -11.55 24.23 -3.43
N ILE A 134 -11.67 23.54 -4.56
CA ILE A 134 -12.80 23.67 -5.50
C ILE A 134 -14.09 23.10 -4.89
N SER A 135 -13.99 22.05 -4.08
CA SER A 135 -15.15 21.35 -3.52
C SER A 135 -15.79 22.08 -2.32
N THR A 136 -16.06 23.39 -2.46
CA THR A 136 -16.51 24.30 -1.38
C THR A 136 -18.03 24.33 -1.15
N ARG A 137 -18.83 23.45 -1.76
CA ARG A 137 -20.29 23.41 -1.56
C ARG A 137 -20.76 22.07 -1.01
N ARG A 138 -21.82 22.13 -0.19
CA ARG A 138 -22.61 21.01 0.33
C ARG A 138 -22.76 19.97 -0.78
N THR A 139 -22.43 18.71 -0.49
CA THR A 139 -22.57 17.63 -1.46
C THR A 139 -24.03 17.54 -1.90
N SER A 140 -24.29 17.86 -3.17
CA SER A 140 -25.65 17.89 -3.71
C SER A 140 -26.26 16.50 -3.66
N HIS A 141 -27.60 16.45 -3.58
CA HIS A 141 -28.33 15.19 -3.63
C HIS A 141 -27.93 14.37 -4.87
N THR A 142 -27.77 15.04 -6.02
CA THR A 142 -27.31 14.41 -7.28
C THR A 142 -25.95 13.73 -7.13
N LEU A 143 -24.98 14.36 -6.46
CA LEU A 143 -23.64 13.77 -6.26
C LEU A 143 -23.71 12.54 -5.34
N ARG A 144 -24.57 12.57 -4.31
CA ARG A 144 -24.78 11.42 -3.42
C ARG A 144 -25.39 10.25 -4.16
N VAL A 145 -26.43 10.50 -4.97
CA VAL A 145 -27.08 9.47 -5.79
C VAL A 145 -26.10 8.90 -6.81
N ALA A 146 -25.35 9.76 -7.53
CA ALA A 146 -24.35 9.32 -8.49
C ALA A 146 -23.30 8.41 -7.85
N MET A 147 -22.78 8.77 -6.67
CA MET A 147 -21.81 7.94 -5.96
C MET A 147 -22.41 6.64 -5.43
N PHE A 148 -23.64 6.68 -4.93
CA PHE A 148 -24.35 5.47 -4.53
C PHE A 148 -24.52 4.52 -5.73
N SER A 149 -24.88 5.04 -6.90
CA SER A 149 -24.95 4.26 -8.14
C SER A 149 -23.60 3.65 -8.52
N VAL A 150 -22.50 4.41 -8.40
CA VAL A 150 -21.15 3.88 -8.67
C VAL A 150 -20.79 2.75 -7.70
N PHE A 151 -21.02 2.91 -6.40
CA PHE A 151 -20.74 1.86 -5.42
C PHE A 151 -21.65 0.64 -5.58
N LEU A 152 -22.91 0.84 -5.97
CA LEU A 152 -23.83 -0.24 -6.30
C LEU A 152 -23.32 -1.03 -7.51
N VAL A 153 -22.87 -0.35 -8.57
CA VAL A 153 -22.28 -1.02 -9.75
C VAL A 153 -21.04 -1.81 -9.37
N LEU A 154 -20.14 -1.25 -8.55
CA LEU A 154 -18.96 -1.98 -8.04
C LEU A 154 -19.35 -3.21 -7.22
N LEU A 155 -20.33 -3.08 -6.33
CA LEU A 155 -20.84 -4.19 -5.52
C LEU A 155 -21.45 -5.28 -6.41
N SER A 156 -22.33 -4.90 -7.34
CA SER A 156 -22.94 -5.82 -8.29
C SER A 156 -21.89 -6.51 -9.16
N PHE A 157 -20.89 -5.78 -9.64
CA PHE A 157 -19.78 -6.35 -10.42
C PHE A 157 -19.01 -7.41 -9.62
N GLY A 158 -18.67 -7.12 -8.35
CA GLY A 158 -17.99 -8.07 -7.48
C GLY A 158 -18.82 -9.33 -7.21
N VAL A 159 -20.12 -9.17 -6.89
CA VAL A 159 -21.04 -10.29 -6.62
C VAL A 159 -21.27 -11.14 -7.87
N CYS A 160 -21.53 -10.51 -9.03
CA CYS A 160 -21.73 -11.21 -10.30
C CYS A 160 -20.47 -11.97 -10.73
N THR A 161 -19.28 -11.37 -10.54
CA THR A 161 -18.01 -12.01 -10.86
C THR A 161 -17.74 -13.21 -9.94
N ASN A 162 -18.03 -13.08 -8.64
CA ASN A 162 -17.97 -14.21 -7.72
C ASN A 162 -18.90 -15.35 -8.14
N GLY A 163 -20.16 -15.03 -8.46
CA GLY A 163 -21.13 -16.02 -8.91
C GLY A 163 -20.72 -16.71 -10.21
N ALA A 164 -20.14 -15.96 -11.16
CA ALA A 164 -19.60 -16.50 -12.40
C ALA A 164 -18.43 -17.46 -12.16
N LEU A 165 -17.47 -17.09 -11.29
CA LEU A 165 -16.32 -17.93 -10.95
C LEU A 165 -16.75 -19.22 -10.24
N GLN A 166 -17.74 -19.16 -9.36
CA GLN A 166 -18.27 -20.34 -8.67
C GLN A 166 -19.06 -21.24 -9.63
N ARG A 167 -19.90 -20.67 -10.49
CA ARG A 167 -20.68 -21.44 -11.47
C ARG A 167 -19.78 -22.14 -12.49
N ASP A 168 -18.70 -21.48 -12.89
CA ASP A 168 -17.74 -22.03 -13.84
C ASP A 168 -16.71 -22.96 -13.14
N GLY A 169 -16.82 -23.19 -11.82
CA GLY A 169 -15.99 -24.14 -11.06
C GLY A 169 -14.57 -23.66 -10.73
N VAL A 170 -14.29 -22.36 -10.85
CA VAL A 170 -12.96 -21.80 -10.60
C VAL A 170 -12.68 -21.61 -9.11
N THR A 171 -13.69 -21.20 -8.34
CA THR A 171 -13.58 -21.01 -6.88
C THR A 171 -14.79 -21.58 -6.15
N SER A 172 -14.63 -21.92 -4.87
CA SER A 172 -15.71 -22.39 -4.00
C SER A 172 -16.21 -21.34 -3.00
N GLY A 173 -15.59 -20.15 -2.98
CA GLY A 173 -15.91 -19.10 -2.02
C GLY A 173 -15.52 -17.71 -2.52
N VAL A 174 -15.80 -16.71 -1.68
CA VAL A 174 -15.51 -15.29 -1.98
C VAL A 174 -14.01 -14.99 -1.92
N ILE A 175 -13.28 -15.71 -1.05
CA ILE A 175 -11.83 -15.60 -0.91
C ILE A 175 -11.20 -16.83 -1.57
N ALA A 176 -10.49 -16.60 -2.68
CA ALA A 176 -9.68 -17.59 -3.36
C ALA A 176 -8.45 -17.96 -2.51
N LYS A 177 -8.29 -19.26 -2.28
CA LYS A 177 -7.09 -19.84 -1.67
C LYS A 177 -6.26 -20.50 -2.76
N GLN A 178 -4.96 -20.23 -2.81
CA GLN A 178 -4.05 -20.73 -3.84
C GLN A 178 -4.19 -22.25 -4.08
N ALA A 179 -4.13 -23.05 -3.01
CA ALA A 179 -4.19 -24.52 -3.11
C ALA A 179 -5.55 -25.07 -3.59
N ALA A 180 -6.61 -24.27 -3.52
CA ALA A 180 -7.96 -24.67 -3.95
C ALA A 180 -8.29 -24.21 -5.37
N LEU A 181 -7.37 -23.54 -6.06
CA LEU A 181 -7.58 -23.07 -7.42
C LEU A 181 -7.15 -24.14 -8.44
N PRO A 182 -7.87 -24.24 -9.57
CA PRO A 182 -7.44 -25.08 -10.67
C PRO A 182 -6.09 -24.63 -11.24
N THR A 183 -5.34 -25.57 -11.78
CA THR A 183 -4.08 -25.31 -12.47
C THR A 183 -4.32 -24.56 -13.79
N ARG A 184 -3.25 -24.02 -14.37
CA ARG A 184 -3.35 -23.33 -15.67
C ARG A 184 -3.88 -24.26 -16.77
N GLY A 185 -3.39 -25.50 -16.81
CA GLY A 185 -3.81 -26.49 -17.80
C GLY A 185 -5.29 -26.86 -17.66
N GLU A 186 -5.77 -27.01 -16.43
CA GLU A 186 -7.19 -27.25 -16.15
C GLU A 186 -8.07 -26.09 -16.65
N LEU A 187 -7.68 -24.85 -16.35
CA LEU A 187 -8.43 -23.65 -16.75
C LEU A 187 -8.54 -23.46 -18.26
N ASP A 188 -7.50 -23.85 -19.02
CA ASP A 188 -7.51 -23.73 -20.48
C ASP A 188 -8.54 -24.69 -21.12
N GLY A 189 -8.91 -25.77 -20.44
CA GLY A 189 -9.98 -26.70 -20.87
C GLY A 189 -11.39 -26.31 -20.41
N MET A 190 -11.54 -25.34 -19.49
CA MET A 190 -12.84 -25.00 -18.91
C MET A 190 -13.66 -24.05 -19.81
N PRO A 191 -14.98 -24.27 -19.99
CA PRO A 191 -15.87 -23.35 -20.69
C PRO A 191 -16.20 -22.14 -19.80
N LEU A 192 -15.23 -21.25 -19.63
CA LEU A 192 -15.37 -20.07 -18.78
C LEU A 192 -16.35 -19.05 -19.38
N SER A 193 -17.20 -18.44 -18.55
CA SER A 193 -18.03 -17.28 -18.90
C SER A 193 -17.19 -16.01 -19.12
N PRO A 194 -17.74 -14.95 -19.75
CA PRO A 194 -16.98 -13.73 -20.01
C PRO A 194 -16.34 -13.09 -18.76
N LEU A 195 -17.04 -13.09 -17.61
CA LEU A 195 -16.52 -12.54 -16.36
C LEU A 195 -15.38 -13.41 -15.80
N SER A 196 -15.55 -14.73 -15.78
CA SER A 196 -14.49 -15.66 -15.35
C SER A 196 -13.27 -15.58 -16.26
N ARG A 197 -13.47 -15.52 -17.60
CA ARG A 197 -12.39 -15.32 -18.58
C ARG A 197 -11.64 -14.02 -18.35
N PHE A 198 -12.35 -12.94 -18.04
CA PHE A 198 -11.73 -11.65 -17.75
C PHE A 198 -10.80 -11.75 -16.54
N VAL A 199 -11.28 -12.29 -15.41
CA VAL A 199 -10.47 -12.38 -14.18
C VAL A 199 -9.32 -13.37 -14.31
N VAL A 200 -9.56 -14.56 -14.87
CA VAL A 200 -8.50 -15.55 -15.14
C VAL A 200 -7.46 -14.98 -16.11
N GLY A 201 -7.90 -14.22 -17.12
CA GLY A 201 -7.07 -13.55 -18.10
C GLY A 201 -6.05 -12.57 -17.50
N LEU A 202 -6.37 -11.95 -16.36
CA LEU A 202 -5.43 -11.07 -15.63
C LEU A 202 -4.18 -11.81 -15.13
N SER A 203 -4.21 -13.14 -15.04
CA SER A 203 -3.11 -13.94 -14.50
C SER A 203 -2.33 -14.72 -15.56
N ARG A 204 -2.78 -14.70 -16.83
CA ARG A 204 -2.17 -15.49 -17.92
C ARG A 204 -0.71 -15.12 -18.25
N TYR A 205 -0.30 -13.92 -17.88
CA TYR A 205 1.10 -13.50 -18.00
C TYR A 205 2.01 -14.29 -17.05
N SER A 206 1.47 -14.80 -15.93
CA SER A 206 2.22 -15.55 -14.94
C SER A 206 2.57 -16.93 -15.50
N LYS A 207 3.84 -17.29 -15.37
CA LYS A 207 4.36 -18.62 -15.70
C LYS A 207 4.96 -19.22 -14.44
N ASP A 208 4.78 -20.51 -14.25
CA ASP A 208 5.44 -21.22 -13.17
C ASP A 208 6.92 -21.39 -13.50
N SER A 209 7.76 -21.17 -12.51
CA SER A 209 9.19 -21.46 -12.65
C SER A 209 9.37 -22.98 -12.65
N LYS A 210 10.17 -23.48 -13.58
CA LYS A 210 10.59 -24.89 -13.55
C LYS A 210 11.63 -25.17 -12.47
N ASN A 211 12.14 -24.14 -11.81
CA ASN A 211 13.12 -24.31 -10.74
C ASN A 211 12.47 -24.85 -9.47
N LEU A 212 13.26 -25.59 -8.70
CA LEU A 212 12.89 -26.20 -7.42
C LEU A 212 13.43 -25.38 -6.25
N THR A 213 12.68 -25.39 -5.16
CA THR A 213 13.12 -24.91 -3.85
C THR A 213 13.42 -26.10 -2.96
N LEU A 214 14.62 -26.20 -2.41
CA LEU A 214 14.96 -27.20 -1.40
C LEU A 214 14.25 -26.85 -0.09
N CYS A 215 13.44 -27.77 0.41
CA CYS A 215 12.64 -27.62 1.64
C CYS A 215 13.16 -28.48 2.80
N GLY A 216 14.06 -29.42 2.53
CA GLY A 216 14.61 -30.32 3.53
C GLY A 216 15.65 -31.24 2.94
N VAL A 217 16.61 -31.65 3.76
CA VAL A 217 17.69 -32.57 3.38
C VAL A 217 17.70 -33.80 4.29
N PRO A 218 18.21 -34.95 3.80
CA PRO A 218 18.40 -36.12 4.64
C PRO A 218 19.45 -35.87 5.73
N LYS A 219 19.36 -36.61 6.84
CA LYS A 219 20.35 -36.53 7.92
C LYS A 219 21.74 -36.92 7.41
N GLY A 220 22.72 -36.06 7.62
CA GLY A 220 24.09 -36.28 7.16
C GLY A 220 24.32 -35.95 5.68
N ALA A 221 23.42 -35.18 5.04
CA ALA A 221 23.64 -34.71 3.68
C ALA A 221 24.93 -33.88 3.57
N GLU A 222 25.84 -34.30 2.69
CA GLU A 222 27.11 -33.62 2.43
C GLU A 222 27.03 -32.66 1.23
N ALA A 223 26.01 -32.80 0.38
CA ALA A 223 25.82 -31.96 -0.80
C ALA A 223 24.33 -31.72 -1.12
N ILE A 224 24.04 -30.54 -1.67
CA ILE A 224 22.75 -30.20 -2.27
C ILE A 224 22.81 -30.53 -3.77
N PRO A 225 21.81 -31.22 -4.34
CA PRO A 225 21.77 -31.48 -5.78
C PRO A 225 21.59 -30.18 -6.57
N ALA A 226 22.36 -30.00 -7.64
CA ALA A 226 22.24 -28.84 -8.53
C ALA A 226 20.94 -28.86 -9.34
N SER A 227 20.47 -30.05 -9.69
CA SER A 227 19.26 -30.30 -10.49
C SER A 227 18.65 -31.67 -10.17
N VAL A 228 17.37 -31.81 -10.45
CA VAL A 228 16.58 -33.04 -10.27
C VAL A 228 15.80 -33.30 -11.55
N SER A 229 15.76 -34.54 -12.02
CA SER A 229 14.90 -34.96 -13.13
C SER A 229 13.48 -35.21 -12.61
N VAL A 230 12.51 -34.43 -13.07
CA VAL A 230 11.10 -34.57 -12.68
C VAL A 230 10.29 -34.89 -13.93
N ASN A 231 9.70 -36.08 -13.98
CA ASN A 231 8.95 -36.61 -15.13
C ASN A 231 9.77 -36.55 -16.44
N GLY A 232 11.07 -36.84 -16.36
CA GLY A 232 12.00 -36.82 -17.50
C GLY A 232 12.49 -35.43 -17.91
N GLU A 233 12.09 -34.35 -17.22
CA GLU A 233 12.61 -33.00 -17.43
C GLU A 233 13.59 -32.59 -16.32
N MET A 234 14.79 -32.13 -16.70
CA MET A 234 15.78 -31.62 -15.76
C MET A 234 15.36 -30.24 -15.21
N ARG A 235 15.24 -30.14 -13.89
CA ARG A 235 14.85 -28.94 -13.16
C ARG A 235 15.92 -28.52 -12.17
N ASN A 236 16.35 -27.27 -12.23
CA ASN A 236 17.42 -26.74 -11.36
C ASN A 236 16.89 -26.46 -9.95
N VAL A 237 17.69 -26.79 -8.93
CA VAL A 237 17.47 -26.35 -7.56
C VAL A 237 18.07 -24.95 -7.42
N THR A 238 17.24 -23.93 -7.21
CA THR A 238 17.71 -22.53 -7.21
C THR A 238 17.56 -21.81 -5.88
N SER A 239 16.83 -22.39 -4.95
CA SER A 239 16.49 -21.75 -3.68
C SER A 239 16.51 -22.75 -2.53
N VAL A 240 16.87 -22.29 -1.33
CA VAL A 240 16.81 -23.05 -0.08
C VAL A 240 15.87 -22.36 0.89
N ALA A 241 14.86 -23.08 1.38
CA ALA A 241 13.83 -22.56 2.26
C ALA A 241 14.33 -22.40 3.72
N SER A 242 13.56 -21.64 4.51
CA SER A 242 13.72 -21.56 5.97
C SER A 242 13.68 -22.96 6.59
N GLY A 243 14.60 -23.26 7.50
CA GLY A 243 14.73 -24.56 8.17
C GLY A 243 15.11 -25.74 7.27
N ALA A 244 15.35 -25.55 5.97
CA ALA A 244 15.61 -26.66 5.05
C ALA A 244 16.93 -27.40 5.33
N LEU A 245 17.87 -26.77 6.04
CA LEU A 245 19.17 -27.31 6.42
C LEU A 245 19.25 -27.61 7.92
N GLU A 246 18.10 -27.78 8.57
CA GLU A 246 18.06 -28.04 10.01
C GLU A 246 18.77 -29.35 10.37
N GLY A 247 19.73 -29.29 11.29
CA GLY A 247 20.49 -30.45 11.75
C GLY A 247 21.63 -30.90 10.83
N VAL A 248 21.94 -30.15 9.76
CA VAL A 248 23.13 -30.43 8.93
C VAL A 248 24.40 -30.06 9.69
N GLY A 249 25.21 -31.07 10.01
CA GLY A 249 26.54 -30.90 10.61
C GLY A 249 27.66 -31.25 9.63
N GLY A 250 28.91 -31.01 10.05
CA GLY A 250 30.08 -31.37 9.25
C GLY A 250 30.31 -30.41 8.08
N THR A 251 30.29 -30.93 6.86
CA THR A 251 30.56 -30.17 5.63
C THR A 251 29.36 -30.26 4.72
N LEU A 252 28.92 -29.12 4.16
CA LEU A 252 27.80 -29.06 3.22
C LEU A 252 28.22 -28.31 1.97
N MET A 253 28.11 -28.99 0.83
CA MET A 253 28.36 -28.42 -0.48
C MET A 253 27.09 -27.84 -1.09
N ILE A 254 27.15 -26.58 -1.51
CA ILE A 254 26.03 -25.86 -2.13
C ILE A 254 26.43 -25.47 -3.57
N PRO A 255 25.68 -25.92 -4.60
CA PRO A 255 26.01 -25.67 -6.00
C PRO A 255 25.70 -24.22 -6.42
N GLU A 256 26.34 -23.75 -7.51
CA GLU A 256 26.15 -22.39 -8.06
C GLU A 256 24.72 -22.15 -8.59
N THR A 257 23.99 -23.22 -8.90
CA THR A 257 22.58 -23.15 -9.29
C THR A 257 21.71 -22.52 -8.19
N VAL A 258 22.09 -22.66 -6.92
CA VAL A 258 21.41 -22.05 -5.77
C VAL A 258 21.73 -20.56 -5.72
N LYS A 259 20.71 -19.74 -5.99
CA LYS A 259 20.81 -18.27 -6.06
C LYS A 259 20.29 -17.59 -4.81
N THR A 260 19.41 -18.23 -4.04
CA THR A 260 18.81 -17.66 -2.84
C THR A 260 18.77 -18.69 -1.71
N ILE A 261 19.14 -18.26 -0.51
CA ILE A 261 19.13 -19.08 0.71
C ILE A 261 18.45 -18.24 1.78
N ALA A 262 17.48 -18.81 2.47
CA ALA A 262 16.82 -18.13 3.58
C ALA A 262 17.82 -17.87 4.73
N ASP A 263 17.73 -16.70 5.37
CA ASP A 263 18.65 -16.33 6.46
C ASP A 263 18.59 -17.31 7.65
N ASP A 264 17.44 -17.95 7.83
CA ASP A 264 17.14 -18.96 8.86
C ASP A 264 17.14 -20.39 8.31
N ALA A 265 17.84 -20.66 7.20
CA ALA A 265 17.89 -21.99 6.58
C ALA A 265 18.37 -23.12 7.51
N LEU A 266 19.23 -22.83 8.51
CA LEU A 266 19.72 -23.80 9.50
C LEU A 266 18.71 -24.15 10.62
N GLY A 267 17.55 -23.48 10.64
CA GLY A 267 16.53 -23.69 11.65
C GLY A 267 17.02 -23.40 13.07
N SER A 268 16.49 -24.14 14.05
CA SER A 268 16.78 -23.93 15.48
C SER A 268 17.83 -24.90 16.05
N SER A 269 18.39 -25.77 15.20
CA SER A 269 19.28 -26.87 15.62
C SER A 269 20.62 -26.43 16.23
N GLY A 270 21.06 -25.19 15.97
CA GLY A 270 22.37 -24.68 16.40
C GLY A 270 23.57 -25.32 15.70
N ALA A 271 23.33 -26.16 14.69
CA ALA A 271 24.39 -26.79 13.90
C ALA A 271 25.19 -25.74 13.09
N ARG A 272 26.51 -25.93 13.01
CA ARG A 272 27.43 -25.03 12.31
C ARG A 272 28.23 -25.80 11.26
N PRO A 273 27.64 -26.10 10.09
CA PRO A 273 28.36 -26.77 9.03
C PRO A 273 29.41 -25.84 8.40
N VAL A 274 30.46 -26.45 7.85
CA VAL A 274 31.39 -25.80 6.93
C VAL A 274 30.74 -25.77 5.56
N ILE A 275 30.53 -24.58 5.02
CA ILE A 275 29.90 -24.40 3.71
C ILE A 275 30.96 -24.47 2.62
N ILE A 276 30.76 -25.35 1.64
CA ILE A 276 31.59 -25.45 0.43
C ILE A 276 30.82 -24.89 -0.76
N GLY A 277 31.44 -23.99 -1.51
CA GLY A 277 30.87 -23.48 -2.75
C GLY A 277 31.81 -22.52 -3.49
N LYS A 278 31.34 -22.00 -4.62
CA LYS A 278 32.11 -21.05 -5.44
C LYS A 278 32.21 -19.68 -4.76
N SER A 279 33.35 -19.02 -4.90
CA SER A 279 33.49 -17.64 -4.40
C SER A 279 32.50 -16.68 -5.07
N GLY A 280 31.93 -15.77 -4.29
CA GLY A 280 30.90 -14.82 -4.74
C GLY A 280 29.50 -15.42 -4.96
N SER A 281 29.28 -16.70 -4.68
CA SER A 281 27.97 -17.35 -4.77
C SER A 281 27.02 -17.00 -3.61
N ALA A 282 25.75 -17.40 -3.73
CA ALA A 282 24.79 -17.30 -2.63
C ALA A 282 25.23 -18.09 -1.39
N ALA A 283 25.96 -19.20 -1.57
CA ALA A 283 26.54 -19.98 -0.49
C ALA A 283 27.58 -19.18 0.30
N ALA A 284 28.46 -18.45 -0.41
CA ALA A 284 29.45 -17.57 0.22
C ALA A 284 28.79 -16.41 0.99
N ALA A 285 27.75 -15.81 0.41
CA ALA A 285 26.98 -14.74 1.06
C ALA A 285 26.27 -15.24 2.32
N PHE A 286 25.65 -16.41 2.26
CA PHE A 286 24.97 -17.07 3.38
C PHE A 286 25.94 -17.46 4.50
N ALA A 287 27.09 -18.07 4.18
CA ALA A 287 28.10 -18.41 5.18
C ALA A 287 28.60 -17.17 5.92
N LYS A 288 28.79 -16.06 5.19
CA LYS A 288 29.19 -14.78 5.78
C LYS A 288 28.10 -14.18 6.67
N SER A 289 26.83 -14.20 6.26
CA SER A 289 25.73 -13.64 7.06
C SER A 289 25.42 -14.48 8.30
N ALA A 290 25.51 -15.81 8.19
CA ALA A 290 25.28 -16.75 9.29
C ALA A 290 26.50 -16.95 10.21
N GLY A 291 27.67 -16.41 9.85
CA GLY A 291 28.92 -16.55 10.62
C GLY A 291 29.49 -17.98 10.61
N LEU A 292 29.40 -18.67 9.47
CA LEU A 292 29.86 -20.04 9.25
C LEU A 292 31.24 -20.05 8.57
N GLU A 293 31.98 -21.15 8.72
CA GLU A 293 33.21 -21.38 7.94
C GLU A 293 32.85 -21.62 6.47
N PHE A 294 33.59 -20.97 5.56
CA PHE A 294 33.42 -21.13 4.12
C PHE A 294 34.70 -21.64 3.48
N ARG A 295 34.58 -22.65 2.60
CA ARG A 295 35.69 -23.16 1.78
C ARG A 295 35.33 -23.07 0.31
N GLU A 296 36.24 -22.51 -0.47
CA GLU A 296 36.08 -22.35 -1.90
C GLU A 296 36.25 -23.69 -2.63
N SER A 297 35.34 -23.97 -3.57
CA SER A 297 35.44 -25.10 -4.50
C SER A 297 34.86 -24.69 -5.85
N ASP A 298 35.59 -25.01 -6.93
CA ASP A 298 35.18 -24.79 -8.32
C ASP A 298 34.37 -25.97 -8.90
N GLY A 299 34.36 -27.12 -8.21
CA GLY A 299 33.61 -28.31 -8.64
C GLY A 299 32.17 -28.28 -8.14
N GLU A 300 31.26 -28.93 -8.87
CA GLU A 300 29.97 -29.41 -8.35
C GLU A 300 30.15 -30.86 -7.88
N ALA A 301 29.50 -31.27 -6.77
CA ALA A 301 29.50 -32.67 -6.37
C ALA A 301 28.81 -33.48 -7.47
N ALA A 302 29.55 -34.39 -8.10
CA ALA A 302 29.02 -35.41 -8.99
C ALA A 302 28.26 -36.46 -8.14
N GLY A 303 27.08 -36.08 -7.64
CA GLY A 303 26.10 -37.02 -7.12
C GLY A 303 25.25 -37.57 -8.25
N ASP A 304 24.63 -38.74 -8.03
CA ASP A 304 23.62 -39.26 -8.95
C ASP A 304 22.50 -38.23 -9.16
N VAL A 305 22.05 -38.10 -10.39
CA VAL A 305 20.93 -37.22 -10.72
C VAL A 305 19.67 -37.80 -10.09
N LEU A 306 19.20 -37.18 -9.02
CA LEU A 306 17.92 -37.52 -8.40
C LEU A 306 16.81 -37.45 -9.45
N SER A 307 15.99 -38.49 -9.53
CA SER A 307 14.91 -38.58 -10.50
C SER A 307 13.60 -39.05 -9.87
N VAL A 308 12.49 -38.45 -10.28
CA VAL A 308 11.15 -38.88 -9.90
C VAL A 308 10.25 -38.93 -11.14
N GLU A 309 9.44 -39.98 -11.24
CA GLU A 309 8.43 -40.14 -12.29
C GLU A 309 7.01 -40.03 -11.70
N ASN A 310 6.06 -39.65 -12.55
CA ASN A 310 4.65 -39.44 -12.18
C ASN A 310 4.45 -38.46 -11.01
N ALA A 311 5.37 -37.51 -10.85
CA ALA A 311 5.26 -36.46 -9.84
C ALA A 311 4.12 -35.51 -10.20
N ALA A 312 3.21 -35.28 -9.24
CA ALA A 312 2.15 -34.29 -9.35
C ALA A 312 2.73 -32.87 -9.41
N GLU A 313 2.18 -32.02 -10.26
CA GLU A 313 2.59 -30.61 -10.33
C GLU A 313 2.20 -29.85 -9.05
N HIS A 314 3.04 -28.91 -8.64
CA HIS A 314 2.81 -28.03 -7.48
C HIS A 314 2.74 -28.74 -6.10
N GLU A 315 2.97 -30.05 -6.03
CA GLU A 315 3.12 -30.78 -4.78
C GLU A 315 4.58 -30.86 -4.33
N MET A 316 4.78 -31.14 -3.05
CA MET A 316 6.11 -31.32 -2.48
C MET A 316 6.69 -32.65 -2.98
N LEU A 317 7.86 -32.60 -3.60
CA LEU A 317 8.58 -33.78 -4.06
C LEU A 317 9.43 -34.33 -2.90
N SER A 318 9.45 -35.64 -2.72
CA SER A 318 10.32 -36.32 -1.77
C SER A 318 11.14 -37.38 -2.52
N ILE A 319 12.47 -37.24 -2.53
CA ILE A 319 13.38 -38.11 -3.29
C ILE A 319 14.62 -38.35 -2.42
N ASP A 320 14.91 -39.61 -2.08
CA ASP A 320 16.06 -40.01 -1.26
C ASP A 320 16.24 -39.19 0.03
N GLY A 321 15.11 -38.83 0.65
CA GLY A 321 15.08 -38.03 1.88
C GLY A 321 15.29 -36.53 1.69
N PHE A 322 15.59 -36.08 0.47
CA PHE A 322 15.45 -34.67 0.09
C PHE A 322 13.99 -34.32 -0.14
N SER A 323 13.65 -33.08 0.17
CA SER A 323 12.33 -32.55 -0.16
C SER A 323 12.41 -31.25 -0.94
N PHE A 324 11.61 -31.17 -2.00
CA PHE A 324 11.61 -30.03 -2.93
C PHE A 324 10.21 -29.44 -3.10
N GLY A 325 10.09 -28.14 -2.89
CA GLY A 325 8.93 -27.35 -3.27
C GLY A 325 8.96 -27.00 -4.75
N GLN A 326 7.82 -27.18 -5.42
CA GLN A 326 7.59 -26.76 -6.80
C GLN A 326 6.99 -25.34 -6.84
N SER A 327 7.26 -24.60 -7.92
CA SER A 327 6.66 -23.29 -8.12
C SER A 327 5.16 -23.39 -8.33
N ASP A 328 4.39 -22.54 -7.64
CA ASP A 328 2.95 -22.39 -7.83
C ASP A 328 2.59 -20.89 -7.93
N THR A 329 3.38 -20.21 -8.77
CA THR A 329 3.33 -18.75 -8.93
C THR A 329 2.08 -18.33 -9.69
N TYR A 330 1.64 -19.15 -10.66
CA TYR A 330 0.41 -18.91 -11.40
C TYR A 330 -0.81 -18.88 -10.48
N ARG A 331 -1.06 -19.92 -9.67
CA ARG A 331 -2.24 -19.94 -8.79
C ARG A 331 -2.13 -18.91 -7.67
N LYS A 332 -0.92 -18.58 -7.21
CA LYS A 332 -0.70 -17.45 -6.29
C LYS A 332 -1.17 -16.13 -6.88
N ASN A 333 -0.74 -15.81 -8.11
CA ASN A 333 -1.16 -14.59 -8.80
C ASN A 333 -2.65 -14.60 -9.17
N LEU A 334 -3.19 -15.78 -9.53
CA LEU A 334 -4.61 -15.97 -9.79
C LEU A 334 -5.45 -15.72 -8.53
N ALA A 335 -5.06 -16.27 -7.38
CA ALA A 335 -5.73 -16.04 -6.11
C ALA A 335 -5.75 -14.55 -5.76
N SER A 336 -4.59 -13.88 -5.86
CA SER A 336 -4.49 -12.44 -5.60
C SER A 336 -5.40 -11.63 -6.53
N ASN A 337 -5.34 -11.86 -7.83
CA ASN A 337 -6.19 -11.16 -8.80
C ASN A 337 -7.68 -11.43 -8.58
N ILE A 338 -8.09 -12.67 -8.32
CA ILE A 338 -9.49 -12.99 -7.98
C ILE A 338 -9.91 -12.24 -6.72
N ASN A 339 -9.11 -12.28 -5.65
CA ASN A 339 -9.44 -11.61 -4.40
C ASN A 339 -9.54 -10.10 -4.57
N ILE A 340 -8.62 -9.49 -5.33
CA ILE A 340 -8.65 -8.06 -5.62
C ILE A 340 -9.93 -7.68 -6.39
N VAL A 341 -10.28 -8.42 -7.43
CA VAL A 341 -11.44 -8.11 -8.27
C VAL A 341 -12.74 -8.42 -7.53
N VAL A 342 -12.86 -9.57 -6.88
CA VAL A 342 -14.09 -10.01 -6.22
C VAL A 342 -14.24 -9.35 -4.86
N PHE A 343 -13.38 -9.74 -3.91
CA PHE A 343 -13.48 -9.28 -2.53
C PHE A 343 -13.22 -7.78 -2.44
N GLY A 344 -12.26 -7.24 -3.20
CA GLY A 344 -12.01 -5.80 -3.27
C GLY A 344 -13.21 -5.00 -3.77
N SER A 345 -13.89 -5.44 -4.84
CA SER A 345 -15.09 -4.74 -5.35
C SER A 345 -16.28 -4.82 -4.39
N ILE A 346 -16.50 -5.99 -3.77
CA ILE A 346 -17.56 -6.17 -2.76
C ILE A 346 -17.29 -5.28 -1.55
N LEU A 347 -16.06 -5.26 -1.04
CA LEU A 347 -15.67 -4.42 0.09
C LEU A 347 -15.81 -2.93 -0.22
N ALA A 348 -15.28 -2.48 -1.37
CA ALA A 348 -15.38 -1.08 -1.79
C ALA A 348 -16.85 -0.64 -1.97
N GLY A 349 -17.65 -1.46 -2.65
CA GLY A 349 -19.08 -1.18 -2.89
C GLY A 349 -19.88 -1.12 -1.59
N SER A 350 -19.72 -2.13 -0.72
CA SER A 350 -20.43 -2.20 0.57
C SER A 350 -20.03 -1.08 1.52
N CYS A 351 -18.72 -0.84 1.72
CA CYS A 351 -18.25 0.27 2.56
C CYS A 351 -18.71 1.62 2.01
N GLY A 352 -18.58 1.87 0.71
CA GLY A 352 -19.01 3.11 0.08
C GLY A 352 -20.50 3.39 0.27
N MET A 353 -21.36 2.37 0.09
CA MET A 353 -22.80 2.48 0.34
C MET A 353 -23.12 2.72 1.82
N ILE A 354 -22.53 1.95 2.73
CA ILE A 354 -22.70 2.13 4.19
C ILE A 354 -22.33 3.55 4.59
N PHE A 355 -21.23 4.10 4.06
CA PHE A 355 -20.83 5.46 4.35
C PHE A 355 -21.80 6.52 3.85
N ILE A 356 -22.36 6.35 2.65
CA ILE A 356 -23.38 7.26 2.13
C ILE A 356 -24.63 7.20 3.01
N ILE A 357 -25.05 5.99 3.44
CA ILE A 357 -26.20 5.80 4.33
C ILE A 357 -25.94 6.45 5.70
N LEU A 358 -24.78 6.20 6.32
CA LEU A 358 -24.38 6.83 7.57
C LEU A 358 -24.33 8.36 7.43
N ASN A 359 -23.80 8.86 6.31
CA ASN A 359 -23.80 10.30 6.03
C ASN A 359 -25.22 10.86 5.97
N LEU A 360 -26.14 10.16 5.30
CA LEU A 360 -27.57 10.54 5.24
C LEU A 360 -28.22 10.52 6.62
N ILE A 361 -28.00 9.49 7.44
CA ILE A 361 -28.52 9.41 8.82
C ILE A 361 -27.98 10.57 9.66
N VAL A 362 -26.68 10.84 9.60
CA VAL A 362 -26.04 11.94 10.34
C VAL A 362 -26.53 13.31 9.86
N THR A 363 -26.78 13.48 8.56
CA THR A 363 -27.39 14.74 8.05
C THR A 363 -28.88 14.86 8.35
N ALA A 364 -29.58 13.74 8.57
CA ALA A 364 -30.99 13.74 8.99
C ALA A 364 -31.16 13.96 10.51
N LEU A 365 -30.16 13.64 11.32
CA LEU A 365 -30.13 13.96 12.74
C LEU A 365 -29.80 15.46 12.94
N PRO A 366 -30.58 16.21 13.73
CA PRO A 366 -30.31 17.62 14.01
C PRO A 366 -29.14 17.73 14.99
N ILE A 367 -27.92 17.44 14.53
CA ILE A 367 -26.72 17.71 15.31
C ILE A 367 -26.52 19.23 15.29
N GLY A 368 -26.58 19.85 16.46
CA GLY A 368 -26.53 21.29 16.65
C GLY A 368 -25.44 21.97 15.80
N LYS A 369 -25.81 23.09 15.17
CA LYS A 369 -24.90 23.97 14.43
C LYS A 369 -23.65 24.22 15.30
N GLY A 370 -22.46 24.08 14.72
CA GLY A 370 -21.25 24.58 15.38
C GLY A 370 -21.34 26.09 15.61
N GLU A 371 -20.49 26.65 16.49
CA GLU A 371 -20.44 28.10 16.78
C GLU A 371 -20.33 28.99 15.53
N ASP A 372 -19.84 28.43 14.42
CA ASP A 372 -19.67 29.11 13.13
C ASP A 372 -20.84 28.92 12.15
N GLY A 373 -21.93 28.26 12.53
CA GLY A 373 -23.10 28.02 11.67
C GLY A 373 -22.93 26.95 10.59
N GLU A 374 -21.75 26.34 10.45
CA GLU A 374 -21.51 25.18 9.58
C GLU A 374 -22.11 23.91 10.21
N GLU A 375 -22.87 23.14 9.43
CA GLU A 375 -23.35 21.82 9.83
C GLU A 375 -22.16 20.88 10.03
N ARG A 376 -22.14 20.14 11.15
CA ARG A 376 -21.12 19.13 11.52
C ARG A 376 -21.15 17.86 10.63
N ALA A 377 -21.55 17.99 9.37
CA ALA A 377 -21.68 16.85 8.47
C ALA A 377 -20.29 16.28 8.15
N PHE A 378 -20.13 14.97 8.40
CA PHE A 378 -18.97 14.19 7.97
C PHE A 378 -18.65 14.50 6.50
N SER A 379 -17.50 15.13 6.23
CA SER A 379 -17.08 15.46 4.85
C SER A 379 -16.49 14.26 4.10
N PHE A 380 -16.84 13.03 4.52
CA PHE A 380 -16.33 11.78 3.93
C PHE A 380 -16.41 11.79 2.41
N LEU A 381 -17.58 12.12 1.85
CA LEU A 381 -17.79 12.08 0.41
C LEU A 381 -16.85 13.03 -0.34
N LYS A 382 -16.67 14.24 0.19
CA LYS A 382 -15.75 15.25 -0.35
C LYS A 382 -14.31 14.75 -0.28
N ILE A 383 -13.90 14.21 0.88
CA ILE A 383 -12.56 13.66 1.09
C ILE A 383 -12.32 12.50 0.11
N ALA A 384 -13.26 11.55 0.04
CA ALA A 384 -13.21 10.39 -0.83
C ALA A 384 -13.01 10.77 -2.30
N ILE A 385 -13.77 11.74 -2.82
CA ILE A 385 -13.57 12.24 -4.18
C ILE A 385 -12.15 12.79 -4.37
N CYS A 386 -11.68 13.63 -3.45
CA CYS A 386 -10.37 14.26 -3.56
C CYS A 386 -9.24 13.21 -3.59
N VAL A 387 -9.26 12.27 -2.65
CA VAL A 387 -8.18 11.28 -2.52
C VAL A 387 -8.29 10.17 -3.57
N THR A 388 -9.49 9.75 -3.96
CA THR A 388 -9.67 8.69 -4.97
C THR A 388 -9.35 9.21 -6.37
N VAL A 389 -9.81 10.39 -6.77
CA VAL A 389 -9.47 10.96 -8.10
C VAL A 389 -7.97 11.17 -8.22
N SER A 390 -7.33 11.73 -7.19
CA SER A 390 -5.89 11.87 -7.16
C SER A 390 -5.17 10.52 -7.18
N GLY A 391 -5.64 9.54 -6.40
CA GLY A 391 -5.05 8.20 -6.33
C GLY A 391 -5.11 7.50 -7.69
N LEU A 392 -6.26 7.52 -8.36
CA LEU A 392 -6.42 6.93 -9.69
C LEU A 392 -5.49 7.57 -10.73
N PHE A 393 -5.33 8.89 -10.70
CA PHE A 393 -4.35 9.59 -11.54
C PHE A 393 -2.94 9.07 -11.29
N VAL A 394 -2.49 9.08 -10.03
CA VAL A 394 -1.15 8.66 -9.63
C VAL A 394 -0.92 7.19 -10.01
N THR A 395 -1.85 6.29 -9.70
CA THR A 395 -1.74 4.86 -10.01
C THR A 395 -1.69 4.59 -11.50
N THR A 396 -2.46 5.35 -12.30
CA THR A 396 -2.42 5.23 -13.76
C THR A 396 -1.05 5.63 -14.30
N VAL A 397 -0.58 6.85 -13.98
CA VAL A 397 0.72 7.35 -14.46
C VAL A 397 1.87 6.48 -13.93
N ASN A 398 1.81 6.07 -12.67
CA ASN A 398 2.80 5.16 -12.08
C ASN A 398 2.83 3.80 -12.77
N THR A 399 1.71 3.31 -13.29
CA THR A 399 1.69 2.05 -14.06
C THR A 399 2.40 2.19 -15.39
N PHE A 400 2.22 3.31 -16.09
CA PHE A 400 3.00 3.61 -17.29
C PHE A 400 4.50 3.71 -17.00
N ILE A 401 4.87 4.46 -15.96
CA ILE A 401 6.28 4.61 -15.54
C ILE A 401 6.87 3.25 -15.18
N LEU A 402 6.24 2.50 -14.27
CA LEU A 402 6.77 1.21 -13.82
C LEU A 402 6.89 0.22 -14.97
N ARG A 403 5.96 0.23 -15.94
CA ARG A 403 6.07 -0.59 -17.15
C ARG A 403 7.28 -0.23 -18.01
N ALA A 404 7.66 1.05 -18.09
CA ALA A 404 8.81 1.50 -18.86
C ALA A 404 10.16 1.24 -18.15
N PHE A 405 10.18 1.26 -16.81
CA PHE A 405 11.40 1.14 -16.01
C PHE A 405 11.65 -0.26 -15.44
N ILE A 406 10.64 -1.13 -15.37
CA ILE A 406 10.77 -2.51 -14.86
C ILE A 406 10.74 -3.48 -16.04
N PRO A 407 11.88 -4.12 -16.40
CA PRO A 407 11.94 -5.08 -17.52
C PRO A 407 10.89 -6.19 -17.42
N ALA A 408 10.64 -6.70 -16.21
CA ALA A 408 9.64 -7.75 -15.96
C ALA A 408 8.18 -7.35 -16.30
N TRP A 409 7.92 -6.05 -16.53
CA TRP A 409 6.60 -5.51 -16.86
C TRP A 409 6.46 -5.14 -18.34
N GLY A 410 7.56 -5.03 -19.09
CA GLY A 410 7.56 -4.53 -20.47
C GLY A 410 6.62 -5.31 -21.40
N ASP A 411 6.67 -6.63 -21.31
CA ASP A 411 5.89 -7.55 -22.15
C ASP A 411 4.44 -7.73 -21.70
N ARG A 412 4.05 -7.15 -20.56
CA ARG A 412 2.69 -7.27 -20.03
C ARG A 412 1.78 -6.23 -20.68
N ALA A 413 0.57 -6.65 -21.05
CA ALA A 413 -0.46 -5.73 -21.49
C ALA A 413 -0.78 -4.73 -20.37
N LEU A 414 -0.92 -3.45 -20.73
CA LEU A 414 -1.17 -2.38 -19.75
C LEU A 414 -2.39 -2.67 -18.87
N LEU A 415 -3.48 -3.16 -19.46
CA LEU A 415 -4.72 -3.45 -18.74
C LEU A 415 -4.53 -4.52 -17.66
N VAL A 416 -3.69 -5.53 -17.94
CA VAL A 416 -3.37 -6.61 -16.99
C VAL A 416 -2.65 -6.08 -15.75
N LEU A 417 -1.82 -5.04 -15.92
CA LEU A 417 -1.15 -4.36 -14.81
C LEU A 417 -2.03 -3.32 -14.13
N LEU A 418 -2.83 -2.60 -14.90
CA LEU A 418 -3.57 -1.43 -14.42
C LEU A 418 -4.83 -1.82 -13.64
N ILE A 419 -5.57 -2.85 -14.08
CA ILE A 419 -6.85 -3.22 -13.47
C ILE A 419 -6.69 -3.63 -11.99
N PRO A 420 -5.79 -4.56 -11.62
CA PRO A 420 -5.60 -4.92 -10.22
C PRO A 420 -5.18 -3.72 -9.37
N ARG A 421 -4.30 -2.88 -9.90
CA ARG A 421 -3.80 -1.68 -9.20
C ARG A 421 -4.88 -0.62 -9.00
N ILE A 422 -5.75 -0.39 -9.99
CA ILE A 422 -6.90 0.52 -9.84
C ILE A 422 -7.86 -0.02 -8.78
N ALA A 423 -8.18 -1.32 -8.82
CA ALA A 423 -9.08 -1.93 -7.85
C ALA A 423 -8.54 -1.82 -6.42
N GLU A 424 -7.25 -2.14 -6.23
CA GLU A 424 -6.53 -1.93 -4.97
C GLU A 424 -6.57 -0.46 -4.52
N GLU A 425 -6.25 0.47 -5.42
CA GLU A 425 -6.21 1.90 -5.12
C GLU A 425 -7.58 2.41 -4.64
N VAL A 426 -8.67 2.02 -5.29
CA VAL A 426 -10.03 2.41 -4.89
C VAL A 426 -10.33 1.95 -3.46
N VAL A 427 -10.02 0.70 -3.13
CA VAL A 427 -10.24 0.15 -1.78
C VAL A 427 -9.43 0.94 -0.75
N VAL A 428 -8.12 1.11 -0.98
CA VAL A 428 -7.22 1.81 -0.05
C VAL A 428 -7.67 3.26 0.15
N ARG A 429 -8.07 3.96 -0.92
CA ARG A 429 -8.50 5.37 -0.83
C ARG A 429 -9.81 5.56 -0.10
N LEU A 430 -10.75 4.62 -0.19
CA LEU A 430 -11.98 4.67 0.61
C LEU A 430 -11.70 4.48 2.10
N ILE A 431 -10.81 3.55 2.45
CA ILE A 431 -10.38 3.35 3.85
C ILE A 431 -9.67 4.60 4.37
N GLN A 432 -8.73 5.17 3.60
CA GLN A 432 -8.06 6.41 3.98
C GLN A 432 -9.06 7.56 4.13
N ALA A 433 -9.99 7.74 3.18
CA ALA A 433 -10.99 8.80 3.25
C ALA A 433 -11.84 8.71 4.52
N TYR A 434 -12.18 7.49 4.95
CA TYR A 434 -12.88 7.28 6.20
C TYR A 434 -12.07 7.74 7.41
N ILE A 435 -10.83 7.28 7.54
CA ILE A 435 -9.96 7.65 8.66
C ILE A 435 -9.70 9.17 8.67
N ILE A 436 -9.43 9.75 7.49
CA ILE A 436 -9.28 11.20 7.34
C ILE A 436 -10.55 11.92 7.78
N SER A 437 -11.75 11.42 7.45
CA SER A 437 -13.00 12.08 7.84
C SER A 437 -13.25 12.10 9.35
N LEU A 438 -12.87 11.02 10.06
CA LEU A 438 -12.89 10.96 11.52
C LEU A 438 -11.91 11.98 12.13
N LEU A 439 -10.67 11.98 11.64
CA LEU A 439 -9.62 12.89 12.10
C LEU A 439 -9.97 14.36 11.79
N TRP A 440 -10.55 14.63 10.62
CA TRP A 440 -10.97 15.97 10.22
C TRP A 440 -12.06 16.51 11.15
N GLY A 441 -13.03 15.68 11.52
CA GLY A 441 -14.04 16.03 12.52
C GLY A 441 -13.43 16.40 13.87
N ALA A 442 -12.49 15.59 14.37
CA ALA A 442 -11.81 15.83 15.65
C ALA A 442 -10.92 17.10 15.63
N VAL A 443 -10.21 17.32 14.53
CA VAL A 443 -9.35 18.49 14.32
C VAL A 443 -10.19 19.78 14.27
N GLY A 444 -11.37 19.74 13.66
CA GLY A 444 -12.29 20.87 13.55
C GLY A 444 -12.87 21.34 14.90
N SER A 445 -13.05 20.44 15.87
CA SER A 445 -13.68 20.74 17.17
C SER A 445 -12.71 21.12 18.30
N GLY A 446 -11.40 20.95 18.12
CA GLY A 446 -10.40 21.09 19.20
C GLY A 446 -9.58 22.39 19.17
N ARG A 447 -8.68 22.57 20.17
CA ARG A 447 -7.68 23.66 20.18
C ARG A 447 -6.85 23.71 18.90
N ALA A 448 -6.58 22.57 18.28
CA ALA A 448 -5.95 22.47 16.98
C ALA A 448 -6.71 23.24 15.89
N GLY A 449 -8.04 23.13 15.82
CA GLY A 449 -8.89 23.87 14.88
C GLY A 449 -8.72 25.38 14.98
N SER A 450 -8.60 25.93 16.19
CA SER A 450 -8.36 27.37 16.41
C SER A 450 -6.98 27.86 15.92
N ILE A 451 -5.98 26.97 15.91
CA ILE A 451 -4.64 27.24 15.36
C ILE A 451 -4.68 27.14 13.84
N LEU A 452 -5.41 26.15 13.32
CA LEU A 452 -5.57 25.91 11.89
C LEU A 452 -6.37 27.00 11.18
N LYS A 453 -7.39 27.60 11.84
CA LYS A 453 -8.09 28.82 11.35
C LYS A 453 -7.12 30.00 11.11
N LYS A 454 -5.90 29.96 11.64
CA LYS A 454 -4.88 31.01 11.51
C LYS A 454 -3.79 30.70 10.46
N LEU A 455 -3.88 29.56 9.76
CA LEU A 455 -3.04 29.22 8.59
C LEU A 455 -3.50 29.96 7.34
#